data_AF-A0A2G2GBQ2-F1
#
_entry.id   AF-A0A2G2GBQ2-F1
#
_cell.length_a   1.000
_cell.length_b   1.000
_cell.length_c   1.000
_cell.angle_alpha   90.00
_cell.angle_beta   90.00
_cell.angle_gamma   90.00
#
_symmetry.space_group_name_H-M   'P 1'
#
loop_
_entity.id
_entity.type
_entity.pdbx_description
1 polymer ?
#
loop_
_entity_poly.entity_id
_entity_poly.type
_entity_poly.pdbx_seq_one_letter_code
_entity_poly.pdbx_strand_id
1 'polypeptide(L)' 'MLKVYTLKEHPRTEEYHLFMATPQPEGKCTPEKKSMCRAMDNIKGSKFACKDEKTAFIECAKLGKSVCGNCMKELYGNNE' A
#
# COMPACT_ATOMS: atom_id res chain seq x y z
N MET A 1 -15.61 -2.57 7.41
CA MET A 1 -14.35 -3.21 7.83
C MET A 1 -13.24 -2.17 7.75
N LEU A 2 -12.37 -2.10 8.76
CA LEU A 2 -11.25 -1.16 8.74
C LEU A 2 -10.19 -1.69 7.76
N LYS A 3 -9.97 -0.98 6.65
CA LYS A 3 -8.91 -1.31 5.68
C LYS A 3 -7.65 -0.56 6.10
N VAL A 4 -6.53 -1.27 6.12
CA VAL A 4 -5.20 -0.66 6.28
C VAL A 4 -4.34 -0.97 5.08
N TYR A 5 -3.24 -0.25 4.94
CA TYR A 5 -2.42 -0.25 3.76
C TYR A 5 -0.96 -0.48 4.12
N THR A 6 -0.26 -1.17 3.23
CA THR A 6 1.17 -1.48 3.32
C THR A 6 1.82 -1.09 2.00
N LEU A 7 2.91 -0.33 2.04
CA LEU A 7 3.67 0.06 0.86
C LEU A 7 4.93 -0.77 0.76
N LYS A 8 5.20 -1.34 -0.42
CA LYS A 8 6.36 -2.19 -0.67
C LYS A 8 7.07 -1.77 -1.94
N GLU A 9 8.39 -1.92 -1.96
CA GLU A 9 9.22 -1.66 -3.13
C GLU A 9 9.19 -2.89 -4.04
N HIS A 10 9.03 -2.67 -5.34
CA HIS A 10 9.13 -3.75 -6.30
C HIS A 10 10.59 -4.24 -6.40
N PRO A 11 10.85 -5.56 -6.48
CA PRO A 11 12.22 -6.08 -6.35
C PRO A 11 13.09 -5.83 -7.59
N ARG A 12 12.47 -5.44 -8.72
CA ARG A 12 13.15 -5.21 -10.01
C ARG A 12 12.97 -3.80 -10.55
N THR A 13 12.12 -3.01 -9.92
CA THR A 13 11.85 -1.63 -10.31
C THR A 13 11.91 -0.80 -9.04
N GLU A 14 12.42 0.43 -9.11
CA GLU A 14 12.45 1.35 -7.95
C GLU A 14 11.04 1.92 -7.64
N GLU A 15 9.99 1.25 -8.12
CA GLU A 15 8.59 1.65 -7.97
C GLU A 15 7.99 1.00 -6.73
N TYR A 16 7.27 1.80 -5.94
CA TYR A 16 6.54 1.35 -4.77
C TYR A 16 5.09 1.02 -5.13
N HIS A 17 4.60 -0.12 -4.66
CA HIS A 17 3.22 -0.55 -4.80
C HIS A 17 2.52 -0.67 -3.45
N LEU A 18 1.26 -0.24 -3.44
CA LEU A 18 0.40 -0.27 -2.27
C LEU A 18 -0.41 -1.57 -2.25
N PHE A 19 -0.53 -2.15 -1.06
CA PHE A 19 -1.28 -3.37 -0.79
C PHE A 19 -2.35 -3.05 0.24
N MET A 20 -3.60 -3.42 -0.04
CA MET A 20 -4.61 -3.52 1.01
C MET A 20 -4.20 -4.60 1.99
N ALA A 21 -4.51 -4.39 3.25
CA ALA A 21 -4.20 -5.29 4.34
C ALA A 21 -5.34 -5.31 5.35
N THR A 22 -5.56 -6.50 5.91
CA THR A 22 -6.54 -6.69 6.98
C THR A 22 -5.81 -6.53 8.32
N PRO A 23 -6.28 -5.64 9.22
CA PRO A 23 -5.76 -5.57 10.58
C PRO A 23 -5.97 -6.90 11.29
N GLN A 24 -4.96 -7.30 12.05
CA GLN A 24 -4.99 -8.46 12.92
C GLN A 24 -4.87 -7.98 14.38
N PRO A 25 -5.22 -8.83 15.36
CA PRO A 25 -4.91 -8.57 16.76
C PRO A 25 -3.42 -8.24 16.96
N GLU A 26 -3.11 -7.57 18.06
CA GLU A 26 -1.72 -7.21 18.45
C GLU A 26 -1.04 -6.21 17.50
N GLY A 27 -1.81 -5.41 16.76
CA GLY A 27 -1.26 -4.37 15.87
C GLY A 27 -0.57 -4.91 14.63
N LYS A 28 -0.78 -6.19 14.30
CA LYS A 28 -0.31 -6.80 13.05
C LYS A 28 -1.29 -6.51 11.92
N CYS A 29 -0.85 -6.68 10.68
CA CYS A 29 -1.76 -6.72 9.53
C CYS A 29 -1.28 -7.73 8.51
N THR A 30 -2.23 -8.33 7.80
CA THR A 30 -1.97 -9.27 6.71
C THR A 30 -2.24 -8.58 5.38
N PRO A 31 -1.20 -8.19 4.62
CA PRO A 31 -1.39 -7.66 3.28
C PRO A 31 -1.91 -8.72 2.32
N GLU A 32 -2.75 -8.30 1.37
CA GLU A 32 -3.22 -9.12 0.27
C GLU A 32 -2.07 -9.69 -0.55
N LYS A 33 -2.35 -10.75 -1.32
CA LYS A 33 -1.34 -11.41 -2.16
C LYS A 33 -0.85 -10.55 -3.31
N LYS A 34 -1.65 -9.58 -3.75
CA LYS A 34 -1.36 -8.67 -4.86
C LYS A 34 -1.48 -7.22 -4.40
N SER A 35 -0.73 -6.33 -5.05
CA SER A 35 -0.91 -4.89 -4.91
C SER A 35 -2.30 -4.47 -5.36
N MET A 36 -2.76 -3.28 -4.97
CA MET A 36 -4.06 -2.73 -5.37
C MET A 36 -4.22 -2.67 -6.89
N CYS A 37 -3.16 -2.30 -7.62
CA CYS A 37 -3.15 -2.30 -9.09
C CYS A 37 -2.93 -3.68 -9.73
N ARG A 38 -2.84 -4.75 -8.91
CA ARG A 38 -2.58 -6.15 -9.30
C ARG A 38 -1.27 -6.43 -10.04
N ALA A 39 -0.41 -5.43 -10.23
CA ALA A 39 0.85 -5.54 -10.95
C ALA A 39 1.99 -6.22 -10.16
N MET A 40 1.90 -6.27 -8.83
CA MET A 40 2.96 -6.79 -7.97
C MET A 40 2.44 -7.85 -6.99
N ASP A 41 3.16 -8.96 -6.87
CA ASP A 41 2.96 -9.95 -5.79
C ASP A 41 3.52 -9.45 -4.46
N ASN A 42 2.88 -9.86 -3.37
CA ASN A 42 3.29 -9.51 -2.03
C ASN A 42 4.60 -10.22 -1.67
N ILE A 43 5.65 -9.43 -1.45
CA ILE A 43 6.98 -9.90 -1.04
C ILE A 43 7.32 -9.45 0.39
N LYS A 44 8.43 -9.96 0.94
CA LYS A 44 8.96 -9.49 2.22
C LYS A 44 9.47 -8.05 2.12
N GLY A 45 9.43 -7.35 3.25
CA GLY A 45 9.81 -5.93 3.33
C GLY A 45 8.63 -5.00 3.08
N SER A 46 8.70 -3.81 3.68
CA SER A 46 7.71 -2.75 3.51
C SER A 46 8.33 -1.42 3.91
N LYS A 47 8.05 -0.36 3.14
CA LYS A 47 8.39 1.02 3.51
C LYS A 47 7.57 1.48 4.71
N PHE A 48 6.29 1.13 4.73
CA PHE A 48 5.40 1.22 5.89
C PHE A 48 4.39 0.08 5.87
N ALA A 49 3.81 -0.22 7.02
CA ALA A 49 2.75 -1.23 7.17
C ALA A 49 1.62 -0.73 8.08
N CYS A 50 0.45 -1.33 7.89
CA CYS A 50 -0.74 -1.17 8.74
C CYS A 50 -1.19 0.29 8.94
N LYS A 51 -1.07 1.13 7.91
CA LYS A 51 -1.54 2.52 7.95
C LYS A 51 -2.98 2.62 7.50
N ASP A 52 -3.78 3.46 8.15
CA ASP A 52 -5.09 3.85 7.61
C ASP A 52 -4.93 4.59 6.28
N GLU A 53 -6.05 4.78 5.58
CA GLU A 53 -6.07 5.38 4.25
C GLU A 53 -5.44 6.77 4.20
N LYS A 54 -5.83 7.66 5.12
CA LYS A 54 -5.35 9.05 5.16
C LYS A 54 -3.85 9.10 5.44
N THR A 55 -3.36 8.28 6.36
CA THR A 55 -1.94 8.21 6.66
C THR A 55 -1.16 7.60 5.49
N ALA A 56 -1.64 6.49 4.90
CA ALA A 56 -1.02 5.86 3.74
C ALA A 56 -0.92 6.83 2.56
N PHE A 57 -1.98 7.61 2.34
CA PHE A 57 -2.05 8.65 1.34
C PHE A 57 -0.96 9.71 1.52
N ILE A 58 -0.88 10.29 2.72
CA ILE A 58 0.11 11.32 3.06
C ILE A 58 1.53 10.79 2.86
N GLU A 59 1.80 9.56 3.31
CA GLU A 59 3.11 8.92 3.15
C GLU A 59 3.44 8.65 1.67
N CYS A 60 2.49 8.20 0.86
CA CYS A 60 2.71 8.00 -0.56
C CYS A 60 2.91 9.33 -1.31
N ALA A 61 2.14 10.37 -0.96
CA ALA A 61 2.28 11.70 -1.55
C ALA A 61 3.66 12.32 -1.29
N LYS A 62 4.27 12.07 -0.12
CA LYS A 62 5.66 12.48 0.19
C LYS A 62 6.70 11.78 -0.68
N LEU A 63 6.46 10.52 -1.07
CA LEU A 63 7.35 9.76 -1.96
C LEU A 63 7.19 10.16 -3.42
N GLY A 64 6.02 10.67 -3.81
CA GLY A 64 5.78 11.25 -5.12
C GLY A 64 5.88 10.22 -6.25
N LYS A 65 6.66 10.54 -7.29
CA LYS A 65 6.74 9.77 -8.56
C LYS A 65 7.30 8.34 -8.40
N SER A 66 7.90 8.01 -7.26
CA SER A 66 8.36 6.65 -6.98
C SER A 66 7.20 5.71 -6.63
N VAL A 67 6.00 6.21 -6.35
CA VAL A 67 4.82 5.36 -6.07
C VAL A 67 4.04 5.11 -7.35
N CYS A 68 3.61 3.86 -7.54
CA CYS A 68 2.80 3.44 -8.67
C CYS A 68 1.55 4.30 -8.80
N GLY A 69 1.42 5.03 -9.90
CA GLY A 69 0.31 5.96 -10.14
C GLY A 69 -1.06 5.28 -10.14
N ASN A 70 -1.13 4.01 -10.53
CA ASN A 70 -2.38 3.23 -10.47
C ASN A 70 -2.76 2.88 -9.03
N CYS A 71 -1.79 2.52 -8.18
CA CYS A 71 -2.04 2.32 -6.75
C CYS A 71 -2.56 3.61 -6.10
N MET A 72 -2.00 4.77 -6.48
CA MET A 72 -2.48 6.06 -5.98
C MET A 72 -3.91 6.34 -6.42
N LYS A 73 -4.26 6.14 -7.70
CA LYS A 73 -5.63 6.35 -8.20
C LYS A 73 -6.66 5.51 -7.45
N GLU A 74 -6.35 4.23 -7.22
CA GLU A 74 -7.22 3.34 -6.44
C GLU A 74 -7.35 3.80 -4.98
N LEU A 75 -6.28 4.35 -4.38
CA LEU A 75 -6.34 4.91 -3.03
C LEU A 75 -7.17 6.21 -2.98
N TYR A 76 -7.04 7.08 -3.97
CA TYR A 76 -7.83 8.32 -4.09
C TYR A 76 -9.32 8.03 -4.32
N GLY A 77 -9.65 7.10 -5.21
CA GLY A 77 -11.04 6.77 -5.58
C GLY A 77 -11.88 6.14 -4.49
N ASN A 78 -11.31 5.88 -3.30
CA ASN A 78 -12.04 5.44 -2.11
C ASN A 78 -12.30 6.57 -1.08
N ASN A 79 -11.94 7.83 -1.38
CA ASN A 79 -12.19 9.02 -0.53
C ASN A 79 -13.46 9.82 -0.90
N GLU A 80 -14.33 9.30 -1.78
CA GLU A 80 -15.63 9.90 -2.14
C GLU A 80 -16.80 9.17 -1.47
#